data_AF-A0AAW3BAU5-F1
#
_entry.id   AF-A0AAW3BAU5-F1
#
_cell.length_a   1.000
_cell.length_b   1.000
_cell.length_c   1.000
_cell.angle_alpha   90.00
_cell.angle_beta   90.00
_cell.angle_gamma   90.00
#
_symmetry.space_group_name_H-M   'P 1'
#
loop_
_entity.id
_entity.type
_entity.pdbx_description
1 polymer ?
#
loop_
_entity_poly.entity_id
_entity_poly.type
_entity_poly.pdbx_seq_one_letter_code
_entity_poly.pdbx_strand_id
1 'polypeptide(L)'
;MRGVVAAERETFFQASVQDGEPYRWTALDTSLDISGTLRLSHLVYLPPPSLEELRVFEASRDISPAVTVHSVRAIVRTLTANKKVEEYVVACFPLDVQRLSSAQTFTMPSTQVNQSGATAAAASPLPKYTVASLLPHRYDAAAGLSNTFLLPCPTDIATQLNIRLGLDGFTELRVDGPGTVVFTGEQRLTMVGHRRHEYTLR
;
A
#
# COMPACT_ATOMS: atom_id res chain seq x y z
N MET A 1 30.88 17.51 6.66
CA MET A 1 30.63 16.48 7.70
C MET A 1 30.03 15.26 7.00
N ARG A 2 30.65 14.07 7.07
CA ARG A 2 30.05 12.83 6.56
C ARG A 2 29.21 12.21 7.68
N GLY A 3 27.89 12.15 7.51
CA GLY A 3 27.03 11.38 8.40
C GLY A 3 27.42 9.91 8.35
N VAL A 4 27.53 9.25 9.50
CA VAL A 4 27.79 7.82 9.59
C VAL A 4 26.43 7.13 9.64
N VAL A 5 26.14 6.26 8.67
CA VAL A 5 24.96 5.40 8.72
C VAL A 5 25.13 4.47 9.91
N ALA A 6 24.26 4.60 10.92
CA ALA A 6 24.33 3.79 12.13
C ALA A 6 23.64 2.44 11.97
N ALA A 7 22.53 2.42 11.21
CA ALA A 7 21.83 1.20 10.84
C ALA A 7 20.97 1.46 9.60
N GLU A 8 20.79 0.41 8.81
CA GLU A 8 19.90 0.39 7.67
C GLU A 8 19.00 -0.84 7.77
N ARG A 9 17.72 -0.65 7.47
CA ARG A 9 16.74 -1.72 7.41
C ARG A 9 15.91 -1.58 6.14
N GLU A 10 15.97 -2.62 5.31
CA GLU A 10 15.10 -2.77 4.16
C GLU A 10 14.03 -3.81 4.50
N THR A 11 12.77 -3.46 4.30
CA THR A 11 11.61 -4.31 4.57
C THR A 11 10.65 -4.28 3.41
N PHE A 12 10.04 -5.43 3.14
CA PHE A 12 8.88 -5.50 2.28
C PHE A 12 7.76 -4.58 2.82
N PHE A 13 7.15 -3.83 1.91
CA PHE A 13 6.05 -2.93 2.20
C PHE A 13 4.82 -3.37 1.41
N GLN A 14 3.69 -3.43 2.09
CA GLN A 14 2.38 -3.61 1.50
C GLN A 14 1.38 -2.76 2.29
N ALA A 15 0.53 -2.02 1.57
CA ALA A 15 -0.54 -1.24 2.18
C ALA A 15 -1.79 -1.28 1.30
N SER A 16 -2.92 -1.63 1.90
CA SER A 16 -4.23 -1.55 1.29
C SER A 16 -4.83 -0.16 1.55
N VAL A 17 -5.25 0.54 0.49
CA VAL A 17 -5.74 1.92 0.58
C VAL A 17 -7.10 2.03 -0.10
N GLN A 18 -8.04 2.70 0.56
CA GLN A 18 -9.38 2.98 0.07
C GLN A 18 -9.62 4.49 -0.05
N ASP A 19 -10.63 4.87 -0.81
CA ASP A 19 -11.03 6.26 -0.92
C ASP A 19 -11.56 6.77 0.42
N GLY A 20 -11.07 7.95 0.85
CA GLY A 20 -11.32 8.51 2.18
C GLY A 20 -10.37 8.00 3.28
N GLU A 21 -9.60 6.94 3.03
CA GLU A 21 -8.70 6.32 4.01
C GLU A 21 -7.24 6.29 3.52
N PRO A 22 -6.56 7.44 3.48
CA PRO A 22 -5.20 7.52 2.97
C PRO A 22 -4.19 6.85 3.91
N TYR A 23 -3.22 6.14 3.34
CA TYR A 23 -2.07 5.64 4.09
C TYR A 23 -1.03 6.75 4.24
N ARG A 24 -0.71 7.10 5.49
CA ARG A 24 0.30 8.11 5.81
C ARG A 24 1.41 7.47 6.62
N TRP A 25 2.64 7.77 6.24
CA TRP A 25 3.75 7.61 7.18
C TRP A 25 3.61 8.74 8.19
N THR A 26 3.22 8.41 9.41
CA THR A 26 3.39 9.33 10.54
C THR A 26 4.87 9.71 10.56
N ALA A 27 5.14 11.02 10.58
CA ALA A 27 6.50 11.56 10.53
C ALA A 27 7.38 10.72 11.45
N LEU A 28 8.37 10.03 10.85
CA LEU A 28 9.36 9.26 11.58
C LEU A 28 9.88 10.18 12.68
N ASP A 29 9.76 9.70 13.91
CA ASP A 29 9.92 10.47 15.15
C ASP A 29 11.08 11.47 14.99
N THR A 30 10.75 12.76 14.92
CA THR A 30 11.71 13.85 14.59
C THR A 30 12.86 13.97 15.59
N SER A 31 12.79 13.20 16.68
CA SER A 31 13.84 13.05 17.69
C SER A 31 15.00 12.16 17.23
N LEU A 32 14.81 11.34 16.19
CA LEU A 32 15.82 10.48 15.57
C LEU A 32 16.04 10.97 14.13
N ASP A 33 17.29 11.17 13.70
CA ASP A 33 17.64 11.42 12.29
C ASP A 33 17.39 10.15 11.45
N ILE A 34 16.12 9.85 11.17
CA ILE A 34 15.70 8.73 10.35
C ILE A 34 15.35 9.27 8.96
N SER A 35 16.07 8.80 7.95
CA SER A 35 15.73 9.02 6.55
C SER A 35 15.09 7.74 6.00
N GLY A 36 13.91 7.87 5.41
CA GLY A 36 13.21 6.75 4.79
C GLY A 36 13.04 6.96 3.29
N THR A 37 13.09 5.87 2.53
CA THR A 37 12.71 5.85 1.12
C THR A 37 11.76 4.68 0.85
N LEU A 38 10.74 4.91 0.02
CA LEU A 38 9.85 3.87 -0.47
C LEU A 38 10.07 3.67 -1.97
N ARG A 39 10.19 2.41 -2.39
CA ARG A 39 10.16 2.00 -3.78
C ARG A 39 8.90 1.20 -4.05
N LEU A 40 7.97 1.75 -4.82
CA LEU A 40 6.77 1.02 -5.27
C LEU A 40 7.11 0.17 -6.48
N SER A 41 6.69 -1.10 -6.45
CA SER A 41 6.96 -2.09 -7.49
C SER A 41 5.70 -2.63 -8.16
N HIS A 42 4.61 -2.79 -7.39
CA HIS A 42 3.35 -3.33 -7.89
C HIS A 42 2.17 -2.63 -7.22
N LEU A 43 1.13 -2.36 -8.00
CA LEU A 43 -0.17 -1.93 -7.52
C LEU A 43 -1.22 -2.92 -8.01
N VAL A 44 -2.13 -3.31 -7.13
CA VAL A 44 -3.20 -4.27 -7.43
C VAL A 44 -4.52 -3.65 -7.02
N TYR A 45 -5.41 -3.46 -7.98
CA TYR A 45 -6.76 -3.02 -7.74
C TYR A 45 -7.65 -4.21 -7.36
N LEU A 46 -8.41 -4.01 -6.29
CA LEU A 46 -9.44 -4.91 -5.82
C LEU A 46 -10.78 -4.18 -5.96
N PRO A 47 -11.57 -4.52 -6.99
CA PRO A 47 -12.92 -3.98 -7.15
C PRO A 47 -13.78 -4.24 -5.90
N PRO A 48 -14.85 -3.45 -5.70
CA PRO A 48 -15.89 -3.80 -4.74
C PRO A 48 -16.37 -5.24 -4.96
N PRO A 49 -16.63 -6.01 -3.90
CA PRO A 49 -17.05 -7.41 -4.00
C PRO A 49 -18.48 -7.57 -4.53
N SER A 50 -19.30 -6.51 -4.53
CA SER A 50 -20.67 -6.57 -5.03
C SER A 50 -21.17 -5.22 -5.60
N LEU A 51 -22.31 -5.28 -6.31
CA LEU A 51 -22.98 -4.09 -6.81
C LEU A 51 -23.53 -3.22 -5.67
N GLU A 52 -23.99 -3.82 -4.58
CA GLU A 52 -24.52 -3.08 -3.42
C GLU A 52 -23.44 -2.19 -2.80
N GLU A 53 -22.22 -2.70 -2.63
CA GLU A 53 -21.10 -1.90 -2.12
C GLU A 53 -20.72 -0.76 -3.08
N LEU A 54 -20.75 -1.01 -4.39
CA LEU A 54 -20.57 0.04 -5.39
C LEU A 54 -21.67 1.12 -5.28
N ARG A 55 -22.94 0.71 -5.10
CA ARG A 55 -24.06 1.68 -4.94
C ARG A 55 -23.93 2.51 -3.67
N VAL A 56 -23.44 1.94 -2.57
CA VAL A 56 -23.15 2.69 -1.34
C VAL A 56 -22.08 3.75 -1.60
N PHE A 57 -21.01 3.39 -2.30
CA PHE A 57 -19.98 4.35 -2.71
C PHE A 57 -20.55 5.46 -3.60
N GLU A 58 -21.29 5.10 -4.65
CA GLU A 58 -21.90 6.07 -5.58
C GLU A 58 -22.82 7.05 -4.86
N ALA A 59 -23.67 6.55 -3.94
CA ALA A 59 -24.55 7.38 -3.13
C ALA A 59 -23.77 8.32 -2.20
N SER A 60 -22.65 7.87 -1.61
CA SER A 60 -21.82 8.70 -0.73
C SER A 60 -21.09 9.84 -1.45
N ARG A 61 -20.97 9.74 -2.78
CA ARG A 61 -20.23 10.66 -3.65
C ARG A 61 -21.12 11.42 -4.63
N ASP A 62 -22.44 11.31 -4.49
CA ASP A 62 -23.43 11.88 -5.41
C ASP A 62 -23.19 11.51 -6.89
N ILE A 63 -22.66 10.31 -7.13
CA ILE A 63 -22.37 9.80 -8.49
C ILE A 63 -23.65 9.20 -9.08
N SER A 64 -23.91 9.51 -10.35
CA SER A 64 -25.06 8.96 -11.06
C SER A 64 -24.96 7.44 -11.20
N PRO A 65 -26.04 6.68 -10.91
CA PRO A 65 -26.05 5.23 -11.07
C PRO A 65 -26.00 4.78 -12.53
N ALA A 66 -26.10 5.71 -13.48
CA ALA A 66 -26.00 5.47 -14.93
C ALA A 66 -24.54 5.36 -15.41
N VAL A 67 -23.55 5.63 -14.55
CA VAL A 67 -22.14 5.43 -14.88
C VAL A 67 -21.88 3.95 -15.11
N THR A 68 -21.38 3.60 -16.29
CA THR A 68 -21.06 2.22 -16.67
C THR A 68 -19.61 1.85 -16.41
N VAL A 69 -18.72 2.84 -16.35
CA VAL A 69 -17.29 2.65 -16.10
C VAL A 69 -16.79 3.70 -15.11
N HIS A 70 -16.19 3.24 -14.02
CA HIS A 70 -15.50 4.07 -13.03
C HIS A 70 -13.99 4.05 -13.29
N SER A 71 -13.34 5.20 -13.15
CA SER A 71 -11.88 5.30 -13.21
C SER A 71 -11.31 5.44 -11.81
N VAL A 72 -10.70 4.37 -11.30
CA VAL A 72 -10.07 4.35 -9.98
C VAL A 72 -8.64 4.82 -10.12
N ARG A 73 -8.26 5.87 -9.39
CA ARG A 73 -6.92 6.47 -9.46
C ARG A 73 -6.13 6.15 -8.20
N ALA A 74 -4.95 5.58 -8.39
CA ALA A 74 -3.95 5.49 -7.33
C ALA A 74 -3.08 6.74 -7.38
N ILE A 75 -2.97 7.42 -6.23
CA ILE A 75 -2.34 8.73 -6.11
C ILE A 75 -1.26 8.66 -5.04
N VAL A 76 -0.12 9.25 -5.35
CA VAL A 76 0.93 9.55 -4.38
C VAL A 76 0.94 11.05 -4.14
N ARG A 77 0.92 11.44 -2.88
CA ARG A 77 1.05 12.82 -2.47
C ARG A 77 2.30 12.96 -1.60
N THR A 78 3.20 13.86 -1.97
CA THR A 78 4.50 13.96 -1.30
C THR A 78 5.03 15.39 -1.29
N LEU A 79 5.87 15.70 -0.32
CA LEU A 79 6.61 16.96 -0.26
C LEU A 79 7.73 16.95 -1.30
N THR A 80 7.72 17.91 -2.21
CA THR A 80 8.75 18.00 -3.27
C THR A 80 9.87 18.97 -2.88
N ALA A 81 10.93 19.00 -3.71
CA ALA A 81 12.07 19.91 -3.52
C ALA A 81 11.69 21.40 -3.50
N ASN A 82 10.54 21.79 -4.05
CA ASN A 82 10.03 23.15 -4.00
C ASN A 82 9.33 23.50 -2.67
N LYS A 83 9.34 22.57 -1.69
CA LYS A 83 8.69 22.67 -0.38
C LYS A 83 7.16 22.75 -0.46
N LYS A 84 6.56 22.29 -1.56
CA LYS A 84 5.11 22.14 -1.70
C LYS A 84 4.75 20.66 -1.74
N VAL A 85 3.58 20.37 -1.19
CA VAL A 85 2.96 19.04 -1.29
C VAL A 85 2.27 18.96 -2.65
N GLU A 86 2.70 18.02 -3.48
CA GLU A 86 2.15 17.78 -4.82
C GLU A 86 1.53 16.39 -4.90
N GLU A 87 0.57 16.23 -5.82
CA GLU A 87 -0.17 14.99 -6.07
C GLU A 87 0.17 14.43 -7.45
N TYR A 88 0.46 13.13 -7.52
CA TYR A 88 0.80 12.42 -8.74
C TYR A 88 -0.08 11.17 -8.88
N VAL A 89 -0.81 11.08 -9.98
CA VAL A 89 -1.53 9.84 -10.33
C VAL A 89 -0.52 8.84 -10.86
N VAL A 90 -0.37 7.71 -10.16
CA VAL A 90 0.64 6.69 -10.48
C VAL A 90 0.07 5.47 -11.21
N ALA A 91 -1.24 5.24 -11.10
CA ALA A 91 -1.97 4.24 -11.88
C ALA A 91 -3.46 4.60 -11.97
N CYS A 92 -4.11 4.13 -13.03
CA CYS A 92 -5.55 4.21 -13.21
C CYS A 92 -6.10 2.83 -13.55
N PHE A 93 -7.16 2.41 -12.88
CA PHE A 93 -7.81 1.12 -13.07
C PHE A 93 -9.26 1.33 -13.52
N PRO A 94 -9.65 0.80 -14.69
CA PRO A 94 -11.03 0.88 -15.15
C PRO A 94 -11.90 -0.20 -14.48
N LEU A 95 -12.96 0.22 -13.79
CA LEU A 95 -14.00 -0.66 -13.27
C LEU A 95 -15.24 -0.56 -14.17
N ASP A 96 -15.49 -1.58 -14.98
CA ASP A 96 -16.76 -1.76 -15.67
C ASP A 96 -17.77 -2.43 -14.72
N VAL A 97 -18.94 -1.81 -14.55
CA VAL A 97 -20.01 -2.30 -13.66
C VAL A 97 -20.48 -3.72 -14.04
N GLN A 98 -20.42 -4.09 -15.32
CA GLN A 98 -20.77 -5.44 -15.78
C GLN A 98 -19.81 -6.52 -15.25
N ARG A 99 -18.59 -6.14 -14.85
CA ARG A 99 -17.66 -7.07 -14.21
C ARG A 99 -18.18 -7.49 -12.85
N LEU A 100 -18.86 -6.61 -12.11
CA LEU A 100 -19.38 -6.94 -10.78
C LEU A 100 -20.57 -7.90 -10.82
N SER A 101 -21.36 -7.89 -11.90
CA SER A 101 -22.50 -8.81 -12.06
C SER A 101 -22.11 -10.21 -12.54
N SER A 102 -20.94 -10.35 -13.16
CA SER A 102 -20.46 -11.59 -13.79
C SER A 102 -19.31 -12.26 -13.04
N ALA A 103 -18.67 -11.56 -12.10
CA ALA A 103 -17.48 -12.05 -11.44
C ALA A 103 -17.77 -13.04 -10.31
N GLN A 104 -16.92 -14.07 -10.21
CA GLN A 104 -16.89 -14.97 -9.07
C GLN A 104 -16.13 -14.31 -7.91
N THR A 105 -16.79 -14.21 -6.77
CA THR A 105 -16.17 -13.79 -5.52
C THR A 105 -15.29 -14.91 -4.97
N PHE A 106 -14.11 -14.54 -4.50
CA PHE A 106 -13.23 -15.42 -3.75
C PHE A 106 -13.24 -15.01 -2.29
N THR A 107 -13.57 -15.94 -1.41
CA THR A 107 -13.49 -15.74 0.03
C THR A 107 -12.26 -16.47 0.56
N MET A 108 -11.34 -15.75 1.20
CA MET A 108 -10.23 -16.39 1.88
C MET A 108 -10.75 -17.20 3.08
N PRO A 109 -10.33 -18.47 3.25
CA PRO A 109 -10.71 -19.26 4.41
C PRO A 109 -10.11 -18.63 5.67
N SER A 110 -10.98 -18.34 6.65
CA SER A 110 -10.57 -17.88 7.97
C SER A 110 -9.80 -19.00 8.66
N THR A 111 -8.48 -18.84 8.84
CA THR A 111 -7.78 -19.66 9.84
C THR A 111 -8.00 -19.02 11.19
N GLN A 112 -8.94 -19.56 11.96
CA GLN A 112 -8.84 -19.43 13.40
C GLN A 112 -7.51 -20.02 13.84
N VAL A 113 -6.62 -19.17 14.35
CA VAL A 113 -5.36 -19.58 14.96
C VAL A 113 -5.70 -20.21 16.30
N ASN A 114 -5.89 -21.54 16.32
CA ASN A 114 -5.61 -22.29 17.53
C ASN A 114 -4.09 -22.29 17.69
N GLN A 115 -3.60 -21.53 18.68
CA GLN A 115 -2.21 -21.56 19.09
C GLN A 115 -1.83 -22.99 19.48
N SER A 116 -1.00 -23.64 18.67
CA SER A 116 -0.17 -24.76 19.10
C SER A 116 0.99 -24.97 18.14
N GLY A 117 2.21 -24.91 18.66
CA GLY A 117 3.36 -25.62 18.11
C GLY A 117 4.23 -24.84 17.13
N ALA A 118 5.31 -24.26 17.65
CA ALA A 118 6.46 -23.80 16.89
C ALA A 118 7.06 -24.92 16.02
N THR A 119 7.33 -24.63 14.74
CA THR A 119 8.36 -25.33 13.95
C THR A 119 9.04 -24.37 12.99
N ALA A 120 10.36 -24.56 12.84
CA ALA A 120 11.33 -23.61 12.31
C ALA A 120 11.15 -23.29 10.81
N ALA A 121 11.24 -22.01 10.46
CA ALA A 121 11.26 -21.54 9.08
C ALA A 121 12.64 -21.73 8.47
N ALA A 122 12.81 -22.82 7.71
CA ALA A 122 13.93 -22.99 6.79
C ALA A 122 13.80 -22.01 5.62
N ALA A 123 14.91 -21.35 5.28
CA ALA A 123 15.03 -20.38 4.19
C ALA A 123 14.56 -21.00 2.87
N SER A 124 13.40 -20.54 2.39
CA SER A 124 12.85 -20.91 1.09
C SER A 124 13.20 -19.84 0.05
N PRO A 125 13.52 -20.22 -1.20
CA PRO A 125 13.89 -19.28 -2.26
C PRO A 125 12.72 -18.38 -2.64
N LEU A 126 13.01 -17.19 -3.18
CA LEU A 126 12.02 -16.15 -3.50
C LEU A 126 10.75 -16.71 -4.17
N PRO A 127 9.55 -16.37 -3.65
CA PRO A 127 8.31 -16.95 -4.16
C PRO A 127 8.05 -16.45 -5.59
N LYS A 128 7.69 -17.38 -6.48
CA LYS A 128 7.10 -17.05 -7.78
C LYS A 128 5.79 -16.32 -7.52
N TYR A 129 5.68 -15.07 -7.96
CA TYR A 129 4.49 -14.23 -7.79
C TYR A 129 3.26 -14.92 -8.38
N THR A 130 2.41 -15.48 -7.52
CA THR A 130 1.07 -15.94 -7.88
C THR A 130 0.08 -14.83 -7.55
N VAL A 131 -1.08 -14.77 -8.22
CA VAL A 131 -2.12 -13.75 -7.91
C VAL A 131 -2.48 -13.77 -6.42
N ALA A 132 -2.38 -14.93 -5.76
CA ALA A 132 -2.56 -15.06 -4.32
C ALA A 132 -1.54 -14.30 -3.45
N SER A 133 -0.30 -14.12 -3.94
CA SER A 133 0.73 -13.31 -3.28
C SER A 133 0.54 -11.80 -3.44
N LEU A 134 -0.35 -11.39 -4.35
CA LEU A 134 -0.71 -10.01 -4.62
C LEU A 134 -1.95 -9.55 -3.83
N LEU A 135 -2.63 -10.49 -3.16
CA LEU A 135 -3.76 -10.21 -2.29
C LEU A 135 -3.28 -9.68 -0.93
N PRO A 136 -4.10 -8.92 -0.20
CA PRO A 136 -3.76 -8.41 1.12
C PRO A 136 -3.28 -9.55 2.03
N HIS A 137 -2.09 -9.41 2.61
CA HIS A 137 -1.65 -10.32 3.65
C HIS A 137 -2.41 -10.04 4.96
N ARG A 138 -2.62 -11.10 5.74
CA ARG A 138 -3.53 -11.18 6.90
C ARG A 138 -3.45 -10.06 7.95
N TYR A 139 -2.38 -9.26 7.96
CA TYR A 139 -2.29 -8.09 8.83
C TYR A 139 -3.30 -6.99 8.43
N ASP A 140 -3.71 -6.91 7.17
CA ASP A 140 -4.74 -5.95 6.72
C ASP A 140 -6.19 -6.44 6.99
N ALA A 141 -6.39 -7.73 7.25
CA ALA A 141 -7.71 -8.26 7.66
C ALA A 141 -8.12 -7.78 9.06
N ALA A 142 -7.16 -7.29 9.86
CA ALA A 142 -7.43 -6.63 11.14
C ALA A 142 -7.95 -5.18 10.96
N ALA A 143 -7.84 -4.60 9.75
CA ALA A 143 -8.28 -3.24 9.41
C ALA A 143 -9.70 -3.19 8.82
N GLY A 144 -10.50 -4.25 8.94
CA GLY A 144 -11.90 -4.25 8.51
C GLY A 144 -12.14 -4.52 7.02
N LEU A 145 -11.11 -4.92 6.27
CA LEU A 145 -11.27 -5.35 4.88
C LEU A 145 -12.07 -6.66 4.80
N SER A 146 -13.00 -6.74 3.84
CA SER A 146 -13.76 -7.95 3.58
C SER A 146 -12.81 -9.09 3.20
N ASN A 147 -12.97 -10.26 3.84
CA ASN A 147 -12.28 -11.49 3.43
C ASN A 147 -12.76 -12.03 2.08
N THR A 148 -13.72 -11.34 1.45
CA THR A 148 -14.29 -11.64 0.15
C THR A 148 -13.89 -10.55 -0.82
N PHE A 149 -13.29 -10.94 -1.94
CA PHE A 149 -12.84 -10.04 -3.00
C PHE A 149 -13.03 -10.70 -4.36
N LEU A 150 -13.17 -9.90 -5.40
CA LEU A 150 -13.11 -10.40 -6.77
C LEU A 150 -11.66 -10.72 -7.13
N LEU A 151 -11.44 -11.80 -7.87
CA LEU A 151 -10.10 -12.12 -8.37
C LEU A 151 -9.63 -11.01 -9.32
N PRO A 152 -8.45 -10.42 -9.10
CA PRO A 152 -7.90 -9.41 -10.01
C PRO A 152 -7.74 -9.98 -11.41
N CYS A 153 -8.17 -9.22 -12.41
CA CYS A 153 -7.87 -9.51 -13.80
C CYS A 153 -6.62 -8.71 -14.25
N PRO A 154 -6.05 -8.99 -15.43
CA PRO A 154 -4.83 -8.32 -15.88
C PRO A 154 -4.91 -6.79 -15.90
N THR A 155 -6.08 -6.20 -16.16
CA THR A 155 -6.26 -4.73 -16.16
C THR A 155 -6.28 -4.11 -14.78
N ASP A 156 -6.38 -4.93 -13.73
CA ASP A 156 -6.36 -4.49 -12.33
C ASP A 156 -4.94 -4.45 -11.75
N ILE A 157 -3.92 -4.87 -12.52
CA ILE A 157 -2.56 -5.03 -12.02
C ILE A 157 -1.61 -4.10 -12.77
N ALA A 158 -0.98 -3.18 -12.04
CA ALA A 158 0.16 -2.41 -12.52
C ALA A 158 1.44 -3.02 -11.94
N THR A 159 2.31 -3.55 -12.79
CA THR A 159 3.56 -4.21 -12.40
C THR A 159 4.79 -3.48 -12.94
N GLN A 160 5.98 -3.90 -12.51
CA GLN A 160 7.26 -3.35 -12.97
C GLN A 160 7.41 -1.85 -12.70
N LEU A 161 6.73 -1.34 -11.67
CA LEU A 161 6.87 0.04 -11.26
C LEU A 161 8.25 0.23 -10.61
N ASN A 162 8.79 1.44 -10.76
CA ASN A 162 10.04 1.85 -10.10
C ASN A 162 9.89 3.29 -9.61
N ILE A 163 8.82 3.55 -8.87
CA ILE A 163 8.52 4.85 -8.29
C ILE A 163 9.25 4.93 -6.95
N ARG A 164 10.06 5.98 -6.77
CA ARG A 164 10.86 6.18 -5.57
C ARG A 164 10.41 7.45 -4.86
N LEU A 165 10.11 7.34 -3.58
CA LEU A 165 9.57 8.42 -2.75
C LEU A 165 10.43 8.59 -1.51
N GLY A 166 10.71 9.84 -1.15
CA GLY A 166 11.22 10.16 0.18
C GLY A 166 10.11 9.99 1.22
N LEU A 167 10.47 9.55 2.42
CA LEU A 167 9.56 9.47 3.58
C LEU A 167 9.90 10.54 4.63
N ASP A 168 10.69 11.54 4.24
CA ASP A 168 11.08 12.68 5.05
C ASP A 168 10.01 13.78 4.99
N GLY A 169 9.29 13.96 6.09
CA GLY A 169 8.31 15.03 6.26
C GLY A 169 6.88 14.63 5.92
N PHE A 170 6.55 14.49 4.63
CA PHE A 170 5.18 14.14 4.21
C PHE A 170 5.15 13.25 2.97
N THR A 171 4.61 12.05 3.13
CA THR A 171 4.23 11.15 2.04
C THR A 171 2.92 10.46 2.40
N GLU A 172 2.03 10.39 1.42
CA GLU A 172 0.68 9.87 1.55
C GLU A 172 0.33 9.06 0.29
N LEU A 173 -0.22 7.86 0.48
CA LEU A 173 -0.86 7.09 -0.59
C LEU A 173 -2.37 7.31 -0.48
N ARG A 174 -3.01 7.64 -1.60
CA ARG A 174 -4.46 7.86 -1.68
C ARG A 174 -5.05 7.10 -2.86
N VAL A 175 -6.32 6.75 -2.73
CA VAL A 175 -7.12 6.20 -3.81
C VAL A 175 -8.31 7.12 -4.01
N ASP A 176 -8.62 7.44 -5.26
CA ASP A 176 -9.86 8.12 -5.62
C ASP A 176 -10.69 7.16 -6.48
N GLY A 177 -11.84 6.71 -5.98
CA GLY A 177 -12.73 5.78 -6.68
C GLY A 177 -13.10 4.53 -5.86
N PRO A 178 -14.03 3.72 -6.37
CA PRO A 178 -14.58 2.58 -5.63
C PRO A 178 -13.58 1.42 -5.51
N GLY A 179 -13.61 0.73 -4.36
CA GLY A 179 -12.79 -0.45 -4.08
C GLY A 179 -11.49 -0.12 -3.35
N THR A 180 -10.51 -1.01 -3.44
CA THR A 180 -9.23 -0.91 -2.72
C THR A 180 -8.07 -1.02 -3.70
N VAL A 181 -6.99 -0.26 -3.49
CA VAL A 181 -5.72 -0.48 -4.19
C VAL A 181 -4.66 -0.92 -3.19
N VAL A 182 -4.02 -2.04 -3.47
CA VAL A 182 -2.91 -2.59 -2.70
C VAL A 182 -1.60 -2.09 -3.30
N PHE A 183 -0.88 -1.25 -2.55
CA PHE A 183 0.44 -0.75 -2.91
C PHE A 183 1.50 -1.69 -2.35
N THR A 184 2.40 -2.16 -3.20
CA THR A 184 3.46 -3.10 -2.84
C THR A 184 4.83 -2.58 -3.23
N GLY A 185 5.82 -2.80 -2.38
CA GLY A 185 7.15 -2.22 -2.57
C GLY A 185 8.18 -2.64 -1.54
N GLU A 186 9.26 -1.87 -1.50
CA GLU A 186 10.35 -1.97 -0.54
C GLU A 186 10.46 -0.64 0.20
N GLN A 187 10.47 -0.70 1.52
CA GLN A 187 10.74 0.44 2.38
C GLN A 187 12.14 0.29 2.96
N ARG A 188 12.98 1.30 2.76
CA ARG A 188 14.31 1.39 3.34
C ARG A 188 14.32 2.52 4.36
N LEU A 189 14.66 2.20 5.60
CA LEU A 189 14.86 3.15 6.69
C LEU A 189 16.34 3.19 7.06
N THR A 190 16.89 4.38 7.16
CA THR A 190 18.28 4.64 7.51
C THR A 190 18.33 5.51 8.75
N MET A 191 18.98 5.03 9.81
CA MET A 191 19.28 5.85 10.99
C MET A 191 20.63 6.51 10.80
N VAL A 192 20.68 7.84 10.86
CA VAL A 192 21.92 8.59 10.85
C VAL A 192 22.41 8.72 12.29
N GLY A 193 23.57 8.14 12.59
CA GLY A 193 24.21 8.30 13.89
C GLY A 193 25.03 9.58 13.92
N HIS A 194 24.75 10.45 14.89
CA HIS A 194 25.72 11.49 15.25
C HIS A 194 26.87 10.85 16.03
N ARG A 195 28.09 10.89 15.47
CA ARG A 195 29.31 10.74 16.29
C ARG A 195 29.33 11.90 17.28
N ARG A 196 28.90 11.65 18.53
CA ARG A 196 29.30 12.50 19.65
C ARG A 196 30.83 12.42 19.69
N HIS A 197 31.50 13.52 19.35
CA HIS A 197 32.88 13.70 19.77
C HIS A 197 32.86 13.67 21.30
N GLU A 198 33.31 12.55 21.89
CA GLU A 198 33.73 12.53 23.28
C GLU A 198 34.86 13.54 23.40
N TYR A 199 34.53 14.73 23.90
CA TYR A 199 35.53 15.64 24.43
C TYR A 199 36.14 14.93 25.64
N THR A 200 37.33 14.36 25.47
CA THR A 200 38.19 14.00 26.59
C THR A 200 38.62 15.31 27.22
N LEU A 201 37.93 15.71 28.29
CA LEU A 201 38.43 16.72 29.21
C LEU A 201 39.72 16.17 29.83
N ARG A 202 40.85 16.81 29.50
CA ARG A 202 42.11 16.67 30.24
C ARG A 202 42.03 17.45 31.54
#